data_AF-A0A923UQ92-F1
#
_entry.id   AF-A0A923UQ92-F1
#
_cell.length_a   1.000
_cell.length_b   1.000
_cell.length_c   1.000
_cell.angle_alpha   90.00
_cell.angle_beta   90.00
_cell.angle_gamma   90.00
#
_symmetry.space_group_name_H-M   'P 1'
#
loop_
_entity.id
_entity.type
_entity.pdbx_description
1 polymer ?
#
loop_
_entity_poly.entity_id
_entity_poly.type
_entity_poly.pdbx_seq_one_letter_code
_entity_poly.pdbx_strand_id
1 'polypeptide(L)'
;MEINSKHTHFLFWQKWLFYTSLLFAFYGIVFAFYGNNLLFIPYNKMLAVIFWHSAQFPSEADSFRAFIYGPLGGTITCCYILLAFIARYPFKEKQRWSRNAIIVAFSFWVIIDSSICLYFGVYPQIYIINAFSITVKALPIIFTWKDFRQSIKSEATIE
;
A
#
# COMPACT_ATOMS: atom_id res chain seq x y z
N MET A 1 9.94 -26.34 20.55
CA MET A 1 9.67 -26.36 19.09
C MET A 1 8.58 -25.35 18.70
N GLU A 2 7.46 -25.28 19.44
CA GLU A 2 6.32 -24.39 19.14
C GLU A 2 6.63 -22.87 19.20
N ILE A 3 7.45 -22.43 20.16
CA ILE A 3 7.85 -21.02 20.30
C ILE A 3 8.68 -20.55 19.09
N ASN A 4 9.60 -21.40 18.61
CA ASN A 4 10.47 -21.08 17.49
C ASN A 4 9.67 -20.99 16.17
N SER A 5 8.64 -21.83 16.02
CA SER A 5 7.70 -21.77 14.88
C SER A 5 6.87 -20.48 14.88
N LYS A 6 6.29 -20.07 16.02
CA LYS A 6 5.52 -18.81 16.14
C LYS A 6 6.38 -17.58 15.85
N HIS A 7 7.61 -17.55 16.36
CA HIS A 7 8.56 -16.47 16.08
C HIS A 7 8.94 -16.38 14.60
N THR A 8 9.21 -17.51 13.96
CA THR A 8 9.52 -17.58 12.53
C THR A 8 8.35 -17.12 11.67
N HIS A 9 7.12 -17.51 12.03
CA HIS A 9 5.89 -17.09 11.36
C HIS A 9 5.69 -15.56 11.43
N PHE A 10 5.86 -14.96 12.62
CA PHE A 10 5.78 -13.50 12.77
C PHE A 10 6.83 -12.77 11.92
N LEU A 11 8.08 -13.23 11.95
CA LEU A 11 9.16 -12.63 11.17
C LEU A 11 8.92 -12.74 9.66
N PHE A 12 8.31 -13.83 9.19
CA PHE A 12 7.91 -13.96 7.79
C PHE A 12 6.97 -12.82 7.38
N TRP A 13 5.88 -12.60 8.13
CA TRP A 13 4.91 -11.56 7.82
C TRP A 13 5.46 -10.14 7.99
N GLN A 14 6.32 -9.93 8.98
CA GLN A 14 7.05 -8.67 9.16
C GLN A 14 7.94 -8.38 7.95
N LYS A 15 8.73 -9.37 7.49
CA LYS A 15 9.59 -9.24 6.30
C LYS A 15 8.77 -9.07 5.03
N TRP A 16 7.67 -9.80 4.88
CA TRP A 16 6.73 -9.63 3.78
C TRP A 16 6.24 -8.18 3.69
N LEU A 17 5.75 -7.63 4.81
CA LEU A 17 5.29 -6.25 4.86
C LEU A 17 6.42 -5.27 4.51
N PHE A 18 7.63 -5.50 5.00
CA PHE A 18 8.80 -4.68 4.69
C PHE A 18 9.16 -4.69 3.19
N TYR A 19 9.44 -5.87 2.63
CA TYR A 19 9.90 -6.00 1.25
C TYR A 19 8.82 -5.62 0.24
N THR A 20 7.56 -5.98 0.48
CA THR A 20 6.47 -5.52 -0.37
C THR A 20 6.27 -4.01 -0.27
N SER A 21 6.63 -3.34 0.84
CA SER A 21 6.53 -1.88 0.91
C SER A 21 7.66 -1.22 0.13
N LEU A 22 8.89 -1.73 0.23
CA LEU A 22 9.98 -1.25 -0.63
C LEU A 22 9.68 -1.45 -2.12
N LEU A 23 9.08 -2.59 -2.49
CA LEU A 23 8.66 -2.84 -3.87
C LEU A 23 7.65 -1.80 -4.37
N PHE A 24 6.60 -1.52 -3.60
CA PHE A 24 5.61 -0.50 -3.98
C PHE A 24 6.20 0.91 -3.99
N ALA A 25 7.13 1.21 -3.08
CA ALA A 25 7.85 2.49 -3.09
C ALA A 25 8.66 2.66 -4.38
N PHE A 26 9.34 1.59 -4.82
CA PHE A 26 10.05 1.56 -6.09
C PHE A 26 9.09 1.74 -7.28
N TYR A 27 7.94 1.05 -7.30
CA TYR A 27 6.91 1.29 -8.30
C TYR A 27 6.41 2.74 -8.32
N GLY A 28 6.29 3.39 -7.16
CA GLY A 28 5.97 4.82 -7.06
C GLY A 28 7.01 5.70 -7.75
N ILE A 29 8.30 5.39 -7.59
CA ILE A 29 9.40 6.12 -8.25
C ILE A 29 9.29 5.93 -9.75
N VAL A 30 9.13 4.68 -10.20
CA VAL A 30 8.98 4.37 -11.64
C VAL A 30 7.73 5.05 -12.21
N PHE A 31 6.63 5.11 -11.47
CA PHE A 31 5.40 5.78 -11.90
C PHE A 31 5.60 7.30 -12.00
N ALA A 32 6.28 7.91 -11.04
CA ALA A 32 6.54 9.36 -11.01
C ALA A 32 7.35 9.84 -12.22
N PHE A 33 8.41 9.10 -12.60
CA PHE A 33 9.33 9.51 -13.66
C PHE A 33 9.04 8.86 -15.01
N TYR A 34 8.42 7.67 -15.02
CA TYR A 34 8.20 6.84 -16.21
C TYR A 34 6.78 6.26 -16.27
N GLY A 35 5.76 7.02 -15.83
CA GLY A 35 4.35 6.61 -15.83
C GLY A 35 3.74 6.32 -17.21
N ASN A 36 4.45 6.61 -18.31
CA ASN A 36 4.07 6.27 -19.67
C ASN A 36 4.92 5.13 -20.28
N ASN A 37 5.29 4.14 -19.49
CA ASN A 37 6.05 2.97 -19.93
C ASN A 37 5.14 1.75 -20.20
N LEU A 38 5.73 0.65 -20.71
CA LEU A 38 5.03 -0.60 -21.02
C LEU A 38 4.24 -1.19 -19.84
N LEU A 39 4.68 -0.97 -18.60
CA LEU A 39 4.01 -1.49 -17.40
C LEU A 39 2.68 -0.76 -17.14
N PHE A 40 2.61 0.52 -17.46
CA PHE A 40 1.45 1.37 -17.16
C PHE A 40 0.54 1.59 -18.37
N ILE A 41 0.89 1.14 -19.58
CA ILE A 41 0.01 1.21 -20.77
C ILE A 41 -1.39 0.63 -20.51
N PRO A 42 -1.56 -0.56 -19.89
CA PRO A 42 -2.90 -1.10 -19.63
C PRO A 42 -3.74 -0.18 -18.74
N TYR A 43 -3.11 0.38 -17.70
CA TYR A 43 -3.74 1.31 -16.78
C TYR A 43 -4.10 2.64 -17.48
N ASN A 44 -3.19 3.17 -18.29
CA ASN A 44 -3.40 4.40 -19.05
C ASN A 44 -4.53 4.24 -20.08
N LYS A 45 -4.58 3.11 -20.79
CA LYS A 45 -5.66 2.78 -21.73
C LYS A 45 -7.00 2.66 -21.01
N MET A 46 -7.03 2.02 -19.84
CA MET A 46 -8.24 1.92 -19.02
C MET A 46 -8.79 3.31 -18.68
N LEU A 47 -7.94 4.22 -18.18
CA LEU A 47 -8.35 5.59 -17.86
C LEU A 47 -8.81 6.37 -19.11
N ALA A 48 -8.10 6.23 -20.23
CA ALA A 48 -8.49 6.88 -21.49
C ALA A 48 -9.87 6.42 -21.99
N VAL A 49 -10.18 5.14 -21.87
CA VAL A 49 -11.49 4.60 -22.26
C VAL A 49 -12.61 5.17 -21.37
N ILE A 50 -12.38 5.30 -20.07
CA ILE A 50 -13.40 5.76 -19.11
C ILE A 50 -13.67 7.26 -19.25
N PHE A 51 -12.61 8.08 -19.30
CA PHE A 51 -12.74 9.53 -19.27
C PHE A 51 -12.88 10.17 -20.66
N TRP A 52 -12.31 9.55 -21.70
CA TRP A 52 -12.29 10.10 -23.06
C TRP A 52 -12.93 9.20 -24.12
N HIS A 53 -13.44 8.02 -23.75
CA HIS A 53 -14.01 7.05 -24.69
C HIS A 53 -13.07 6.72 -25.86
N SER A 54 -11.76 6.77 -25.59
CA SER A 54 -10.68 6.61 -26.57
C SER A 54 -9.67 5.57 -26.10
N ALA A 55 -8.95 4.97 -27.04
CA ALA A 55 -7.86 4.04 -26.73
C ALA A 55 -6.62 4.74 -26.15
N GLN A 56 -6.52 6.06 -26.30
CA GLN A 56 -5.39 6.88 -25.85
C GLN A 56 -5.90 8.20 -25.25
N PHE A 57 -5.10 8.79 -24.36
CA PHE A 57 -5.34 10.14 -23.89
C PHE A 57 -5.25 11.13 -25.07
N PRO A 58 -6.06 12.20 -25.07
CA PRO A 58 -5.91 13.26 -26.05
C PRO A 58 -4.59 14.01 -25.83
N SER A 59 -3.99 14.50 -26.91
CA SER A 59 -2.69 15.19 -26.89
C SER A 59 -2.67 16.41 -25.95
N GLU A 60 -3.81 17.07 -25.80
CA GLU A 60 -3.98 18.24 -24.94
C GLU A 60 -3.85 17.90 -23.45
N ALA A 61 -4.11 16.65 -23.06
CA ALA A 61 -4.02 16.19 -21.68
C ALA A 61 -2.65 15.60 -21.32
N ASP A 62 -1.73 15.42 -22.29
CA ASP A 62 -0.48 14.71 -22.05
C ASP A 62 0.43 15.39 -21.03
N SER A 63 0.59 16.72 -21.12
CA SER A 63 1.39 17.48 -20.15
C SER A 63 0.78 17.44 -18.76
N PHE A 64 -0.55 17.57 -18.66
CA PHE A 64 -1.26 17.49 -17.38
C PHE A 64 -1.12 16.10 -16.75
N ARG A 65 -1.30 15.05 -17.56
CA ARG A 65 -1.16 13.65 -17.14
C ARG A 65 0.26 13.34 -16.65
N ALA A 66 1.28 13.75 -17.41
CA ALA A 66 2.68 13.60 -17.00
C ALA A 66 2.97 14.33 -15.69
N PHE A 67 2.43 15.54 -15.53
CA PHE A 67 2.50 16.26 -14.27
C PHE A 67 1.85 15.48 -13.13
N ILE A 68 0.62 14.97 -13.30
CA ILE A 68 -0.12 14.24 -12.26
C ILE A 68 0.60 12.96 -11.80
N TYR A 69 1.28 12.25 -12.70
CA TYR A 69 2.05 11.06 -12.32
C TYR A 69 3.16 11.37 -11.31
N GLY A 70 3.81 12.53 -11.41
CA GLY A 70 4.88 12.95 -10.51
C GLY A 70 4.45 12.94 -9.03
N PRO A 71 3.51 13.79 -8.60
CA PRO A 71 3.00 13.83 -7.23
C PRO A 71 2.33 12.53 -6.80
N LEU A 72 1.61 11.82 -7.68
CA LEU A 72 1.00 10.53 -7.34
C LEU A 72 2.08 9.48 -7.02
N GLY A 73 3.06 9.32 -7.89
CA GLY A 73 4.18 8.41 -7.69
C GLY A 73 5.01 8.80 -6.47
N GLY A 74 5.28 10.10 -6.27
CA GLY A 74 5.96 10.62 -5.09
C GLY A 74 5.22 10.32 -3.78
N THR A 75 3.89 10.45 -3.78
CA THR A 75 3.06 10.11 -2.61
C THR A 75 3.10 8.60 -2.33
N ILE A 76 2.98 7.76 -3.36
CA ILE A 76 3.14 6.30 -3.25
C ILE A 76 4.50 5.98 -2.63
N THR A 77 5.59 6.52 -3.19
CA THR A 77 6.95 6.30 -2.69
C THR A 77 7.09 6.72 -1.24
N CYS A 78 6.64 7.92 -0.88
CA CYS A 78 6.71 8.44 0.49
C CYS A 78 5.97 7.52 1.48
N CYS A 79 4.70 7.21 1.21
CA CYS A 79 3.87 6.39 2.07
C CYS A 79 4.44 4.99 2.27
N TYR A 80 4.97 4.38 1.20
CA TYR A 80 5.50 3.02 1.28
C TYR A 80 6.91 2.93 1.85
N ILE A 81 7.75 3.97 1.71
CA ILE A 81 8.98 4.09 2.48
C ILE A 81 8.65 4.18 3.97
N LEU A 82 7.73 5.08 4.35
CA LEU A 82 7.30 5.21 5.74
C LEU A 82 6.78 3.89 6.30
N LEU A 83 5.95 3.17 5.53
CA LEU A 83 5.46 1.85 5.90
C LEU A 83 6.59 0.83 6.07
N ALA A 84 7.62 0.86 5.22
CA ALA A 84 8.78 -0.01 5.36
C ALA A 84 9.53 0.28 6.68
N PHE A 85 9.71 1.55 7.06
CA PHE A 85 10.29 1.91 8.35
C PHE A 85 9.41 1.45 9.52
N ILE A 86 8.09 1.66 9.46
CA ILE A 86 7.15 1.16 10.48
C ILE A 86 7.24 -0.37 10.59
N ALA A 87 7.29 -1.08 9.45
CA ALA A 87 7.41 -2.52 9.41
C ALA A 87 8.73 -3.01 10.01
N ARG A 88 9.85 -2.31 9.75
CA ARG A 88 11.20 -2.70 10.18
C ARG A 88 11.45 -2.49 11.66
N TYR A 89 10.94 -1.40 12.22
CA TYR A 89 11.23 -0.97 13.58
C TYR A 89 10.04 -1.25 14.53
N PRO A 90 9.03 -0.37 14.67
CA PRO A 90 8.02 -0.54 15.73
C PRO A 90 7.09 -1.74 15.50
N PHE A 91 6.82 -2.14 14.25
CA PHE A 91 6.05 -3.35 13.97
C PHE A 91 6.81 -4.61 14.37
N LYS A 92 8.11 -4.69 14.06
CA LYS A 92 8.98 -5.81 14.45
C LYS A 92 9.07 -5.94 15.98
N GLU A 93 9.09 -4.81 16.68
CA GLU A 93 9.05 -4.74 18.14
C GLU A 93 7.65 -4.96 18.74
N LYS A 94 6.65 -5.26 17.89
CA LYS A 94 5.27 -5.55 18.28
C LYS A 94 4.59 -4.38 19.03
N GLN A 95 5.02 -3.15 18.76
CA GLN A 95 4.42 -1.96 19.34
C GLN A 95 3.01 -1.76 18.74
N ARG A 96 1.96 -1.78 19.58
CA ARG A 96 0.55 -1.79 19.12
C ARG A 96 0.17 -0.59 18.25
N TRP A 97 0.75 0.58 18.51
CA TRP A 97 0.49 1.78 17.72
C TRP A 97 0.89 1.59 16.26
N SER A 98 1.96 0.84 15.96
CA SER A 98 2.41 0.61 14.58
C SER A 98 1.36 -0.13 13.76
N ARG A 99 0.79 -1.19 14.33
CA ARG A 99 -0.32 -1.94 13.71
C ARG A 99 -1.54 -1.04 13.51
N ASN A 100 -1.91 -0.28 14.55
CA ASN A 100 -3.08 0.60 14.49
C ASN A 100 -2.88 1.72 13.45
N ALA A 101 -1.68 2.30 13.36
CA ALA A 101 -1.34 3.30 12.36
C ALA A 101 -1.47 2.75 10.94
N ILE A 102 -0.99 1.53 10.69
CA ILE A 102 -1.15 0.88 9.38
C ILE A 102 -2.63 0.69 9.05
N ILE A 103 -3.42 0.14 9.98
CA ILE A 103 -4.86 -0.10 9.76
C ILE A 103 -5.57 1.21 9.46
N VAL A 104 -5.41 2.22 10.31
CA VAL A 104 -6.11 3.51 10.17
C VAL A 104 -5.70 4.19 8.87
N ALA A 105 -4.41 4.33 8.59
CA ALA A 105 -3.93 5.00 7.37
C ALA A 105 -4.41 4.27 6.10
N PHE A 106 -4.31 2.93 6.04
CA PHE A 106 -4.80 2.17 4.89
C PHE A 106 -6.31 2.23 4.75
N SER A 107 -7.07 2.16 5.85
CA SER A 107 -8.53 2.25 5.80
C SER A 107 -8.98 3.59 5.22
N PHE A 108 -8.40 4.70 5.67
CA PHE A 108 -8.71 6.02 5.11
C PHE A 108 -8.34 6.12 3.63
N TRP A 109 -7.14 5.66 3.25
CA TRP A 109 -6.73 5.65 1.84
C TRP A 109 -7.71 4.84 0.97
N VAL A 110 -8.05 3.60 1.36
CA VAL A 110 -8.98 2.75 0.61
C VAL A 110 -10.36 3.38 0.50
N ILE A 111 -10.89 3.94 1.60
CA ILE A 111 -12.23 4.55 1.60
C ILE A 111 -12.27 5.75 0.66
N ILE A 112 -11.29 6.65 0.78
CA ILE A 112 -11.23 7.86 -0.04
C ILE A 112 -11.03 7.49 -1.51
N ASP A 113 -10.02 6.69 -1.83
CA ASP A 113 -9.70 6.30 -3.21
C ASP A 113 -10.87 5.55 -3.86
N SER A 114 -11.48 4.59 -3.16
CA SER A 114 -12.62 3.84 -3.69
C SER A 114 -13.86 4.71 -3.88
N SER A 115 -14.10 5.68 -2.99
CA SER A 115 -15.24 6.60 -3.11
C SER A 115 -15.10 7.49 -4.36
N ILE A 116 -13.88 7.98 -4.63
CA ILE A 116 -13.59 8.75 -5.83
C ILE A 116 -13.71 7.88 -7.08
N CYS A 117 -13.19 6.64 -7.05
CA CYS A 117 -13.33 5.71 -8.16
C CYS A 117 -14.80 5.39 -8.47
N LEU A 118 -15.64 5.20 -7.44
CA LEU A 118 -17.07 4.98 -7.62
C LEU A 118 -17.75 6.19 -8.27
N TYR A 119 -17.41 7.40 -7.82
CA TYR A 119 -17.97 8.64 -8.37
C TYR A 119 -17.65 8.82 -9.86
N PHE A 120 -16.43 8.51 -10.29
CA PHE A 120 -15.98 8.63 -11.68
C PHE A 120 -16.16 7.35 -12.53
N GLY A 121 -16.74 6.28 -11.97
CA GLY A 121 -16.94 5.01 -12.70
C GLY A 121 -15.66 4.21 -12.96
N VAL A 122 -14.57 4.48 -12.22
CA VAL A 122 -13.26 3.81 -12.36
C VAL A 122 -13.23 2.49 -11.56
N TYR A 123 -14.19 1.60 -11.81
CA TYR A 123 -14.34 0.34 -11.08
C TYR A 123 -13.10 -0.57 -11.13
N PRO A 124 -12.37 -0.71 -12.26
CA PRO A 124 -11.23 -1.60 -12.27
C PRO A 124 -10.11 -1.14 -11.33
N GLN A 125 -10.01 0.16 -10.99
CA GLN A 125 -9.07 0.63 -9.97
C GLN A 125 -9.42 0.08 -8.59
N ILE A 126 -10.71 0.01 -8.24
CA ILE A 126 -11.19 -0.58 -6.99
C ILE A 126 -10.81 -2.06 -6.92
N TYR A 127 -11.09 -2.82 -7.98
CA TYR A 127 -10.91 -4.28 -7.96
C TYR A 127 -9.46 -4.72 -8.16
N ILE A 128 -8.70 -4.02 -9.00
CA ILE A 128 -7.33 -4.43 -9.36
C ILE A 128 -6.32 -3.77 -8.44
N ILE A 129 -6.44 -2.46 -8.16
CA ILE A 129 -5.43 -1.73 -7.39
C ILE A 129 -5.73 -1.80 -5.91
N ASN A 130 -6.97 -1.47 -5.50
CA ASN A 130 -7.31 -1.38 -4.07
C ASN A 130 -7.42 -2.77 -3.46
N ALA A 131 -8.17 -3.69 -4.06
CA ALA A 131 -8.31 -5.04 -3.51
C ALA A 131 -6.97 -5.80 -3.47
N PHE A 132 -6.11 -5.63 -4.48
CA PHE A 132 -4.76 -6.20 -4.46
C PHE A 132 -3.90 -5.60 -3.35
N SER A 133 -3.88 -4.26 -3.23
CA SER A 133 -3.13 -3.58 -2.17
C SER A 133 -3.59 -3.99 -0.78
N ILE A 134 -4.90 -4.08 -0.57
CA ILE A 134 -5.49 -4.56 0.68
C ILE A 134 -5.03 -5.99 0.95
N THR A 135 -5.12 -6.88 -0.04
CA THR A 135 -4.71 -8.28 0.15
C THR A 135 -3.25 -8.37 0.56
N VAL A 136 -2.35 -7.68 -0.14
CA VAL A 136 -0.91 -7.74 0.14
C VAL A 136 -0.57 -7.21 1.55
N LYS A 137 -1.31 -6.21 2.05
CA LYS A 137 -0.99 -5.50 3.31
C LYS A 137 -1.81 -5.95 4.52
N ALA A 138 -3.04 -6.40 4.30
CA ALA A 138 -3.90 -6.91 5.37
C ALA A 138 -3.43 -8.29 5.85
N LEU A 139 -2.88 -9.14 4.98
CA LEU A 139 -2.42 -10.49 5.38
C LEU A 139 -1.40 -10.43 6.53
N PRO A 140 -0.30 -9.65 6.47
CA PRO A 140 0.59 -9.48 7.62
C PRO A 140 -0.12 -9.08 8.90
N ILE A 141 -1.11 -8.18 8.84
CA ILE A 141 -1.84 -7.68 10.01
C ILE A 141 -2.73 -8.76 10.61
N ILE A 142 -3.46 -9.50 9.76
CA ILE A 142 -4.36 -10.57 10.17
C ILE A 142 -3.57 -11.70 10.82
N PHE A 143 -2.50 -12.15 10.17
CA PHE A 143 -1.71 -13.29 10.65
C PHE A 143 -0.82 -12.97 11.85
N THR A 144 -0.50 -11.70 12.09
CA THR A 144 0.25 -11.27 13.28
C THR A 144 -0.64 -10.69 14.39
N TRP A 145 -1.97 -10.69 14.23
CA TRP A 145 -2.89 -10.00 15.13
C TRP A 145 -2.70 -10.37 16.62
N LYS A 146 -2.44 -11.66 16.88
CA LYS A 146 -2.26 -12.18 18.24
C LYS A 146 -0.89 -11.85 18.83
N ASP A 147 0.13 -11.56 18.02
CA ASP A 147 1.50 -11.30 18.48
C ASP A 147 1.62 -9.95 19.22
N PHE A 148 0.78 -8.97 18.85
CA PHE A 148 0.76 -7.64 19.47
C PHE A 148 0.09 -7.59 20.86
N ARG A 149 -0.49 -8.70 21.34
CA ARG A 149 -1.13 -8.74 22.66
C ARG A 149 -0.14 -8.80 23.82
N GLN A 150 1.07 -9.32 23.61
CA GLN A 150 2.02 -9.63 24.69
C GLN A 150 2.77 -8.42 25.28
N SER A 151 2.87 -7.27 24.60
CA SER A 151 3.69 -6.16 25.13
C SER A 151 3.15 -5.58 26.45
N ILE A 152 1.82 -5.57 26.67
CA ILE A 152 1.20 -5.01 27.88
C ILE A 152 1.43 -5.87 29.13
N LYS A 153 1.58 -7.20 28.99
CA LYS A 153 1.78 -8.06 30.17
C LYS A 153 3.16 -7.86 30.81
N SER A 154 4.16 -7.39 30.06
CA SER A 154 5.50 -7.15 30.58
C SER A 154 5.58 -5.90 31.46
N GLU A 155 4.81 -4.86 31.17
CA GLU A 155 4.78 -3.62 31.97
C GLU A 155 3.95 -3.80 33.25
N ALA A 156 2.82 -4.51 33.17
CA ALA A 156 1.93 -4.71 34.32
C ALA A 156 2.45 -5.73 35.37
N THR A 157 3.64 -6.30 35.20
CA THR A 157 4.26 -7.22 36.19
C THR A 157 5.46 -6.57 36.90
N ILE A 158 5.75 -5.30 36.60
CA ILE A 158 6.89 -4.55 37.17
C ILE A 158 6.38 -3.41 38.11
N GLU A 159 5.07 -3.24 38.23
CA GLU A 159 4.42 -2.43 39.29
C GLU A 159 3.86 -3.33 40.39
#